data_AF-A0AAF0F7M0-F1
#
_entry.id   AF-A0AAF0F7M0-F1
#
_cell.length_a   1.000
_cell.length_b   1.000
_cell.length_c   1.000
_cell.angle_alpha   90.00
_cell.angle_beta   90.00
_cell.angle_gamma   90.00
#
_symmetry.space_group_name_H-M   'P 1'
#
loop_
_entity.id
_entity.type
_entity.pdbx_description
1 polymer ?
#
loop_
_entity_poly.entity_id
_entity_poly.type
_entity_poly.pdbx_seq_one_letter_code
_entity_poly.pdbx_strand_id
1 'polypeptide(L)'
;MEQDVLRQSSDRICGHMNRDHDDAVAHLVMHYAQLTRLPKWACMETIDRDCMCIRYRPRWRPSTIEDLQCLPVLTIKFTPPLIDATDARKRLIELSEWSQAANRRLMHMDDQQDIWDRWNVEVLLAGFNAVIMHPITFGAIVTLALALFFSKREPGCFRMTASLAAQFNTCTRFAQNVFIVMLWFCMLLYFAKLISWISHRWQNAAPIPKDSFWSIGGWARDFARQRPLPQLDSHAWSQETVVITGGARGFGAEVALQLADKGAQVITLDVVSANVKHPNLFAYHCDVSKQNEVQSVCRDIIAKHRQPTILINNAAIRNGRPLLAVSQEDIARVLHTNLMAHFWTLKEFLPGMVQRKRGHVVTISSMMGETGVAQMLDYVASKHGLVGLHSSLRHELDAIYQTPFVRTTLVTTGHLKETGLFSGIAYNRLARFLAPTVSIARVSDALVLALESQESCTIALPWYAAWTPILRIMPTFVTDTIQYMLGANHSMSTIVQA
;
A
#
# COMPACT_ATOMS: atom_id res chain seq x y z
N MET A 1 3.15 -46.52 30.60
CA MET A 1 2.19 -46.17 31.67
C MET A 1 1.95 -44.66 31.80
N GLU A 2 2.83 -43.78 31.31
CA GLU A 2 2.61 -42.32 31.26
C GLU A 2 1.91 -41.80 29.98
N GLN A 3 1.78 -42.62 28.93
CA GLN A 3 1.15 -42.21 27.64
C GLN A 3 -0.37 -41.99 27.71
N ASP A 4 -1.03 -42.33 28.83
CA ASP A 4 -2.51 -42.40 28.89
C ASP A 4 -3.20 -41.22 29.59
N VAL A 5 -2.51 -40.44 30.44
CA VAL A 5 -3.19 -39.43 31.27
C VAL A 5 -3.67 -38.24 30.43
N LEU A 6 -2.84 -37.77 29.49
CA LEU A 6 -3.19 -36.70 28.56
C LEU A 6 -4.26 -37.15 27.56
N ARG A 7 -4.19 -38.41 27.09
CA ARG A 7 -5.16 -38.98 26.16
C ARG A 7 -6.53 -39.15 26.81
N GLN A 8 -6.58 -39.60 28.07
CA GLN A 8 -7.82 -39.65 28.88
C GLN A 8 -8.39 -38.26 29.18
N SER A 9 -7.54 -37.23 29.23
CA SER A 9 -7.95 -35.84 29.46
C SER A 9 -8.21 -35.05 28.17
N SER A 10 -7.88 -35.60 27.00
CA SER A 10 -7.95 -34.92 25.69
C SER A 10 -9.36 -34.40 25.41
N ASP A 11 -10.39 -35.24 25.57
CA ASP A 11 -11.77 -34.85 25.31
C ASP A 11 -12.24 -33.71 26.21
N ARG A 12 -11.80 -33.70 27.47
CA ARG A 12 -12.11 -32.64 28.42
C ARG A 12 -11.42 -31.32 28.06
N ILE A 13 -10.15 -31.38 27.64
CA ILE A 13 -9.37 -30.21 27.21
C ILE A 13 -9.95 -29.64 25.91
N CYS A 14 -10.16 -30.47 24.90
CA CYS A 14 -10.78 -30.07 23.63
C CYS A 14 -12.19 -29.51 23.86
N GLY A 15 -12.99 -30.16 24.71
CA GLY A 15 -14.35 -29.71 25.04
C GLY A 15 -14.38 -28.34 25.71
N HIS A 16 -13.44 -28.05 26.61
CA HIS A 16 -13.30 -26.74 27.25
C HIS A 16 -12.80 -25.68 26.26
N MET A 17 -11.77 -25.99 25.48
CA MET A 17 -11.22 -25.08 24.45
C MET A 17 -12.28 -24.69 23.41
N ASN A 18 -13.07 -25.65 22.92
CA ASN A 18 -14.10 -25.38 21.91
C ASN A 18 -15.34 -24.66 22.45
N ARG A 19 -15.54 -24.60 23.78
CA ARG A 19 -16.71 -23.99 24.40
C ARG A 19 -16.42 -22.59 24.94
N ASP A 20 -15.32 -22.46 25.66
CA ASP A 20 -15.00 -21.26 26.44
C ASP A 20 -13.85 -20.45 25.80
N HIS A 21 -13.15 -21.02 24.82
CA HIS A 21 -11.98 -20.43 24.17
C HIS A 21 -11.95 -20.66 22.65
N ASP A 22 -13.12 -20.64 22.00
CA ASP A 22 -13.24 -20.85 20.55
C ASP A 22 -12.45 -19.81 19.73
N ASP A 23 -12.41 -18.57 20.21
CA ASP A 23 -11.57 -17.51 19.65
C ASP A 23 -10.08 -17.88 19.66
N ALA A 24 -9.58 -18.49 20.74
CA ALA A 24 -8.17 -18.91 20.83
C ALA A 24 -7.82 -19.96 19.77
N VAL A 25 -8.73 -20.91 19.54
CA VAL A 25 -8.59 -21.93 18.50
C VAL A 25 -8.59 -21.27 17.11
N ALA A 26 -9.45 -20.28 16.88
CA ALA A 26 -9.49 -19.54 15.61
C ALA A 26 -8.18 -18.79 15.34
N HIS A 27 -7.59 -18.16 16.36
CA HIS A 27 -6.29 -17.49 16.23
C HIS A 27 -5.15 -18.47 15.89
N LEU A 28 -5.14 -19.65 16.52
CA LEU A 28 -4.15 -20.68 16.20
C LEU A 28 -4.26 -21.13 14.75
N VAL A 29 -5.47 -21.41 14.27
CA VAL A 29 -5.69 -21.81 12.87
C VAL A 29 -5.32 -20.69 11.91
N MET A 30 -5.70 -19.46 12.21
CA MET A 30 -5.34 -18.30 11.38
C MET A 30 -3.84 -18.19 11.19
N HIS A 31 -3.07 -18.35 12.27
CA HIS A 31 -1.62 -18.26 12.23
C HIS A 31 -0.98 -19.43 11.46
N TYR A 32 -1.27 -20.67 11.87
CA TYR A 32 -0.61 -21.86 11.32
C TYR A 32 -1.05 -22.21 9.90
N ALA A 33 -2.29 -21.89 9.52
CA ALA A 33 -2.79 -22.06 8.16
C ALA A 33 -2.62 -20.79 7.29
N GLN A 34 -1.93 -19.75 7.80
CA GLN A 34 -1.65 -18.50 7.09
C GLN A 34 -2.91 -17.84 6.50
N LEU A 35 -4.01 -17.83 7.27
CA LEU A 35 -5.28 -17.25 6.84
C LEU A 35 -5.31 -15.75 7.11
N THR A 36 -6.01 -15.01 6.26
CA THR A 36 -6.15 -13.55 6.37
C THR A 36 -7.24 -13.11 7.34
N ARG A 37 -8.08 -14.02 7.84
CA ARG A 37 -9.18 -13.74 8.77
C ARG A 37 -9.39 -14.89 9.76
N LEU A 38 -9.96 -14.58 10.91
CA LEU A 38 -10.34 -15.60 11.91
C LEU A 38 -11.36 -16.59 11.33
N PRO A 39 -11.03 -17.88 11.29
CA PRO A 39 -11.93 -18.91 10.82
C PRO A 39 -12.98 -19.24 11.88
N LYS A 40 -14.26 -18.93 11.60
CA LYS A 40 -15.41 -19.34 12.46
C LYS A 40 -15.78 -20.82 12.35
N TRP A 41 -14.90 -21.62 11.75
CA TRP A 41 -15.11 -23.02 11.43
C TRP A 41 -14.11 -23.93 12.13
N ALA A 42 -13.23 -23.45 12.99
CA ALA A 42 -12.22 -24.29 13.63
C ALA A 42 -12.77 -25.02 14.87
N CYS A 43 -12.38 -26.28 15.05
CA CYS A 43 -12.69 -27.07 16.25
C CYS A 43 -11.51 -27.97 16.60
N MET A 44 -11.01 -27.86 17.82
CA MET A 44 -9.94 -28.71 18.35
C MET A 44 -10.47 -30.13 18.58
N GLU A 45 -9.82 -31.13 18.00
CA GLU A 45 -10.32 -32.51 17.99
C GLU A 45 -9.55 -33.36 19.01
N THR A 46 -8.22 -33.37 18.91
CA THR A 46 -7.37 -34.15 19.80
C THR A 46 -6.16 -33.35 20.26
N ILE A 47 -5.70 -33.66 21.47
CA ILE A 47 -4.38 -33.25 21.98
C ILE A 47 -3.68 -34.45 22.57
N ASP A 48 -2.45 -34.67 22.13
CA ASP A 48 -1.57 -35.69 22.66
C ASP A 48 -0.24 -35.06 23.11
N ARG A 49 0.72 -35.92 23.47
CA ARG A 49 2.02 -35.50 23.96
C ARG A 49 2.80 -34.69 22.93
N ASP A 50 2.62 -34.99 21.65
CA ASP A 50 3.50 -34.55 20.56
C ASP A 50 2.83 -33.51 19.67
N CYS A 51 1.50 -33.45 19.64
CA CYS A 51 0.74 -32.54 18.80
C CYS A 51 -0.70 -32.27 19.28
N MET A 52 -1.29 -31.23 18.70
CA MET A 52 -2.72 -30.99 18.71
C MET A 52 -3.28 -30.93 17.30
N CYS A 53 -4.49 -31.45 17.14
CA CYS A 53 -5.20 -31.51 15.86
C CYS A 53 -6.44 -30.61 15.91
N ILE A 54 -6.59 -29.76 14.89
CA ILE A 54 -7.73 -28.86 14.73
C ILE A 54 -8.39 -29.18 13.38
N ARG A 55 -9.69 -29.48 13.41
CA ARG A 55 -10.47 -29.87 12.22
C ARG A 55 -11.46 -28.77 11.83
N TYR A 56 -11.84 -28.76 10.56
CA TYR A 56 -12.97 -27.98 10.06
C TYR A 56 -14.31 -28.44 10.66
N ARG A 57 -15.10 -27.48 11.14
CA ARG A 57 -16.46 -27.58 11.66
C ARG A 57 -17.43 -26.99 10.62
N PRO A 58 -18.14 -27.81 9.85
CA PRO A 58 -19.11 -27.32 8.87
C PRO A 58 -20.26 -26.58 9.56
N ARG A 59 -20.80 -25.59 8.85
CA ARG A 59 -21.94 -24.77 9.31
C ARG A 59 -23.29 -25.52 9.20
N TRP A 60 -23.32 -26.60 8.42
CA TRP A 60 -24.45 -27.53 8.27
C TRP A 60 -24.15 -28.84 9.02
N ARG A 61 -25.18 -29.58 9.44
CA ARG A 61 -24.99 -30.93 10.01
C ARG A 61 -24.62 -31.90 8.88
N PRO A 62 -23.46 -32.58 8.92
CA PRO A 62 -23.11 -33.60 7.95
C PRO A 62 -24.10 -34.77 8.03
N SER A 63 -24.44 -35.35 6.88
CA SER A 63 -25.38 -36.48 6.76
C SER A 63 -24.75 -37.83 7.06
N THR A 64 -23.42 -37.98 6.93
CA THR A 64 -22.70 -39.24 7.17
C THR A 64 -21.39 -39.05 7.94
N ILE A 65 -20.88 -40.13 8.56
CA ILE A 65 -19.59 -40.16 9.28
C ILE A 65 -18.40 -40.06 8.30
N GLU A 66 -18.56 -40.55 7.08
CA GLU A 66 -17.52 -40.50 6.03
C GLU A 66 -17.25 -39.06 5.57
N ASP A 67 -18.28 -38.20 5.52
CA ASP A 67 -18.14 -36.76 5.22
C ASP A 67 -17.25 -36.03 6.24
N LEU A 68 -17.21 -36.51 7.49
CA LEU A 68 -16.38 -35.92 8.56
C LEU A 68 -14.89 -36.28 8.42
N GLN A 69 -14.56 -37.44 7.84
CA GLN A 69 -13.18 -37.92 7.71
C GLN A 69 -12.42 -37.26 6.55
N CYS A 70 -13.13 -36.72 5.56
CA CYS A 70 -12.54 -36.05 4.39
C CYS A 70 -12.18 -34.58 4.63
N LEU A 71 -12.44 -34.04 5.82
CA LEU A 71 -12.19 -32.62 6.13
C LEU A 71 -10.72 -32.36 6.47
N PRO A 72 -10.15 -31.23 6.03
CA PRO A 72 -8.75 -30.90 6.31
C PRO A 72 -8.50 -30.77 7.82
N VAL A 73 -7.40 -31.36 8.28
CA VAL A 73 -6.94 -31.34 9.68
C VAL A 73 -5.61 -30.59 9.76
N LEU A 74 -5.57 -29.56 10.60
CA LEU A 74 -4.35 -28.84 10.94
C LEU A 74 -3.69 -29.51 12.15
N THR A 75 -2.43 -29.92 12.00
CA THR A 75 -1.65 -30.54 13.08
C THR A 75 -0.55 -29.59 13.54
N ILE A 76 -0.55 -29.24 14.83
CA ILE A 76 0.45 -28.36 15.44
C ILE A 76 1.28 -29.19 16.42
N LYS A 77 2.59 -29.26 16.20
CA LYS A 77 3.51 -30.08 17.01
C LYS A 77 4.05 -29.33 18.23
N PHE A 78 4.20 -30.04 19.34
CA PHE A 78 4.84 -29.53 20.56
C PHE A 78 6.31 -29.94 20.60
N THR A 79 7.20 -28.94 20.65
CA THR A 79 8.65 -29.17 20.83
C THR A 79 9.14 -28.27 21.97
N PRO A 80 9.51 -28.82 23.15
CA PRO A 80 9.54 -30.24 23.53
C PRO A 80 8.14 -30.87 23.69
N PRO A 81 8.00 -32.21 23.83
CA PRO A 81 6.71 -32.85 24.10
C PRO A 81 6.06 -32.37 25.40
N LEU A 82 4.74 -32.49 25.51
CA LEU A 82 3.98 -32.19 26.73
C LEU A 82 4.28 -33.22 27.84
N ILE A 83 4.27 -32.75 29.08
CA ILE A 83 4.58 -33.59 30.25
C ILE A 83 3.27 -34.07 30.91
N ASP A 84 2.37 -33.15 31.24
CA ASP A 84 1.10 -33.44 31.89
C ASP A 84 -0.01 -32.46 31.45
N ALA A 85 -1.23 -32.61 32.01
CA ALA A 85 -2.37 -31.76 31.69
C ALA A 85 -2.18 -30.28 32.14
N THR A 86 -1.35 -30.04 33.14
CA THR A 86 -1.05 -28.68 33.64
C THR A 86 -0.09 -27.96 32.68
N ASP A 87 0.94 -28.66 32.20
CA ASP A 87 1.85 -28.21 31.14
C ASP A 87 1.07 -27.96 29.85
N ALA A 88 0.17 -28.87 29.46
CA ALA A 88 -0.71 -28.67 28.31
C ALA A 88 -1.52 -27.37 28.43
N ARG A 89 -2.14 -27.12 29.59
CA ARG A 89 -2.90 -25.88 29.84
C ARG A 89 -2.01 -24.65 29.72
N LYS A 90 -0.82 -24.67 30.34
CA LYS A 90 0.11 -23.54 30.32
C LYS A 90 0.56 -23.22 28.90
N ARG A 91 0.97 -24.23 28.13
CA ARG A 91 1.43 -24.03 26.75
C ARG A 91 0.32 -23.63 25.80
N LEU A 92 -0.91 -24.12 26.00
CA LEU A 92 -2.07 -23.66 25.24
C LEU A 92 -2.35 -22.18 25.50
N ILE A 93 -2.22 -21.70 26.74
CA ILE A 93 -2.33 -20.27 27.07
C ILE A 93 -1.21 -19.49 26.37
N GLU A 94 0.05 -19.91 26.51
CA GLU A 94 1.18 -19.24 25.87
C GLU A 94 1.05 -19.19 24.34
N LEU A 95 0.67 -20.30 23.70
CA LEU A 95 0.42 -20.39 22.25
C LEU A 95 -0.78 -19.53 21.83
N SER A 96 -1.83 -19.49 22.64
CA SER A 96 -2.99 -18.62 22.41
C SER A 96 -2.59 -17.15 22.49
N GLU A 97 -1.93 -16.72 23.56
CA GLU A 97 -1.50 -15.33 23.74
C GLU A 97 -0.51 -14.90 22.66
N TRP A 98 0.43 -15.78 22.31
CA TRP A 98 1.39 -15.55 21.24
C TRP A 98 0.71 -15.46 19.88
N SER A 99 -0.17 -16.41 19.53
CA SER A 99 -0.90 -16.37 18.25
C SER A 99 -1.85 -15.18 18.18
N GLN A 100 -2.48 -14.78 19.29
CA GLN A 100 -3.23 -13.54 19.39
C GLN A 100 -2.33 -12.31 19.23
N ALA A 101 -1.13 -12.27 19.78
CA ALA A 101 -0.18 -11.16 19.60
C ALA A 101 0.35 -11.08 18.16
N ALA A 102 0.69 -12.22 17.56
CA ALA A 102 1.12 -12.32 16.16
C ALA A 102 -0.01 -11.91 15.21
N ASN A 103 -1.21 -12.44 15.43
CA ASN A 103 -2.40 -12.09 14.65
C ASN A 103 -2.89 -10.69 14.96
N ARG A 104 -2.64 -10.11 16.14
CA ARG A 104 -2.97 -8.69 16.44
C ARG A 104 -2.24 -7.75 15.48
N ARG A 105 -1.04 -8.08 15.00
CA ARG A 105 -0.38 -7.29 13.94
C ARG A 105 -1.18 -7.33 12.62
N LEU A 106 -1.75 -8.49 12.29
CA LEU A 106 -2.59 -8.71 11.11
C LEU A 106 -4.05 -8.21 11.31
N MET A 107 -4.57 -8.20 12.53
CA MET A 107 -5.96 -7.89 12.86
C MET A 107 -6.17 -6.48 13.43
N HIS A 108 -5.13 -5.80 13.91
CA HIS A 108 -5.15 -4.34 14.01
C HIS A 108 -5.24 -3.67 12.62
N MET A 109 -5.06 -4.43 11.54
CA MET A 109 -5.49 -4.04 10.20
C MET A 109 -7.02 -4.12 10.00
N ASP A 110 -7.80 -4.73 10.91
CA ASP A 110 -9.25 -5.01 10.76
C ASP A 110 -10.13 -4.30 11.81
N ASP A 111 -9.70 -4.21 13.09
CA ASP A 111 -10.56 -3.70 14.18
C ASP A 111 -10.74 -2.17 14.20
N GLN A 112 -9.91 -1.45 13.44
CA GLN A 112 -10.12 -0.05 13.07
C GLN A 112 -10.16 0.13 11.56
N GLN A 113 -10.74 -0.82 10.82
CA GLN A 113 -11.11 -0.53 9.44
C GLN A 113 -12.21 0.51 9.44
N ASP A 114 -11.83 1.69 8.95
CA ASP A 114 -12.77 2.65 8.41
C ASP A 114 -13.73 1.91 7.49
N ILE A 115 -14.98 2.37 7.38
CA ILE A 115 -16.01 1.72 6.54
C ILE A 115 -15.47 1.38 5.12
N TRP A 116 -14.52 2.17 4.62
CA TRP A 116 -13.83 2.00 3.35
C TRP A 116 -12.97 0.73 3.22
N ASP A 117 -12.28 0.31 4.28
CA ASP A 117 -11.46 -0.91 4.26
C ASP A 117 -12.33 -2.18 4.38
N ARG A 118 -13.42 -2.12 5.16
CA ARG A 118 -14.39 -3.23 5.29
C ARG A 118 -15.06 -3.59 3.97
N TRP A 119 -15.38 -2.58 3.16
CA TRP A 119 -15.96 -2.77 1.83
C TRP A 119 -14.90 -3.08 0.77
N ASN A 120 -13.62 -2.97 1.13
CA ASN A 120 -12.49 -3.10 0.22
C ASN A 120 -12.82 -2.36 -1.08
N VAL A 121 -13.16 -1.06 -0.96
CA VAL A 121 -13.71 -0.29 -2.09
C VAL A 121 -12.76 -0.30 -3.28
N GLU A 122 -11.46 -0.45 -3.09
CA GLU A 122 -10.51 -0.70 -4.17
C GLU A 122 -10.73 -2.04 -4.88
N VAL A 123 -11.04 -3.14 -4.18
CA VAL A 123 -11.41 -4.43 -4.77
C VAL A 123 -12.81 -4.40 -5.37
N LEU A 124 -13.77 -3.70 -4.76
CA LEU A 124 -15.08 -3.47 -5.38
C LEU A 124 -14.96 -2.61 -6.63
N LEU A 125 -14.18 -1.53 -6.60
CA LEU A 125 -13.87 -0.71 -7.76
C LEU A 125 -13.03 -1.47 -8.78
N ALA A 126 -12.17 -2.41 -8.37
CA ALA A 126 -11.40 -3.28 -9.26
C ALA A 126 -12.28 -4.36 -9.91
N GLY A 127 -13.23 -4.93 -9.17
CA GLY A 127 -14.22 -5.90 -9.66
C GLY A 127 -15.26 -5.24 -10.57
N PHE A 128 -15.79 -4.08 -10.17
CA PHE A 128 -16.67 -3.25 -10.98
C PHE A 128 -15.94 -2.76 -12.24
N ASN A 129 -14.64 -2.42 -12.12
CA ASN A 129 -13.78 -2.21 -13.28
C ASN A 129 -13.66 -3.44 -14.17
N ALA A 130 -13.40 -4.61 -13.62
CA ALA A 130 -13.21 -5.82 -14.42
C ALA A 130 -14.49 -6.15 -15.21
N VAL A 131 -15.66 -5.90 -14.63
CA VAL A 131 -16.95 -6.16 -15.25
C VAL A 131 -17.32 -5.10 -16.30
N ILE A 132 -17.29 -3.80 -15.97
CA ILE A 132 -17.68 -2.72 -16.89
C ILE A 132 -16.66 -2.54 -18.02
N MET A 133 -15.37 -2.74 -17.73
CA MET A 133 -14.28 -2.45 -18.66
C MET A 133 -13.84 -3.66 -19.48
N HIS A 134 -14.46 -4.82 -19.30
CA HIS A 134 -14.24 -5.93 -20.22
C HIS A 134 -14.71 -5.47 -21.62
N PRO A 135 -13.88 -5.58 -22.69
CA PRO A 135 -14.19 -5.00 -24.00
C PRO A 135 -15.55 -5.42 -24.54
N ILE A 136 -15.96 -6.66 -24.23
CA ILE A 136 -17.26 -7.22 -24.59
C ILE A 136 -18.40 -6.56 -23.80
N THR A 137 -18.25 -6.38 -22.49
CA THR A 137 -19.27 -5.77 -21.64
C THR A 137 -19.44 -4.28 -21.96
N PHE A 138 -18.33 -3.57 -22.17
CA PHE A 138 -18.36 -2.17 -22.62
C PHE A 138 -19.02 -2.05 -24.00
N GLY A 139 -18.64 -2.91 -24.96
CA GLY A 139 -19.28 -2.98 -26.28
C GLY A 139 -20.78 -3.27 -26.20
N ALA A 140 -21.21 -4.18 -25.33
CA ALA A 140 -22.61 -4.49 -25.10
C ALA A 140 -23.38 -3.32 -24.47
N ILE A 141 -22.79 -2.63 -23.50
CA ILE A 141 -23.37 -1.44 -22.85
C ILE A 141 -23.50 -0.29 -23.87
N VAL A 142 -22.48 -0.02 -24.69
CA VAL A 142 -22.51 0.98 -25.76
C VAL A 142 -23.54 0.63 -26.84
N THR A 143 -23.62 -0.65 -27.22
CA THR A 143 -24.60 -1.12 -28.22
C THR A 143 -26.03 -1.01 -27.69
N LEU A 144 -26.27 -1.37 -26.42
CA LEU A 144 -27.56 -1.20 -25.75
C LEU A 144 -27.94 0.28 -25.64
N ALA A 145 -26.96 1.16 -25.38
CA ALA A 145 -27.15 2.60 -25.35
C ALA A 145 -27.52 3.19 -26.71
N LEU A 146 -26.82 2.77 -27.77
CA LEU A 146 -27.15 3.15 -29.14
C LEU A 146 -28.53 2.63 -29.53
N ALA A 147 -28.86 1.38 -29.19
CA ALA A 147 -30.17 0.79 -29.45
C ALA A 147 -31.30 1.57 -28.75
N LEU A 148 -31.12 1.96 -27.49
CA LEU A 148 -32.07 2.80 -26.74
C LEU A 148 -32.15 4.23 -27.29
N PHE A 149 -31.05 4.78 -27.81
CA PHE A 149 -31.02 6.09 -28.46
C PHE A 149 -31.75 6.09 -29.81
N PHE A 150 -31.60 5.03 -30.61
CA PHE A 150 -32.26 4.87 -31.91
C PHE A 150 -33.71 4.38 -31.80
N SER A 151 -34.10 3.71 -30.71
CA SER A 151 -35.48 3.30 -30.41
C SER A 151 -36.46 4.49 -30.29
N LYS A 152 -35.96 5.73 -30.15
CA LYS A 152 -36.77 6.96 -30.20
C LYS A 152 -37.49 7.21 -31.53
N ARG A 153 -37.23 6.44 -32.59
CA ARG A 153 -37.74 6.74 -33.94
C ARG A 153 -39.06 6.10 -34.34
N GLU A 154 -39.66 5.19 -33.57
CA GLU A 154 -41.00 4.66 -33.88
C GLU A 154 -41.93 4.58 -32.66
N PRO A 155 -42.91 5.50 -32.54
CA PRO A 155 -43.96 5.40 -31.52
C PRO A 155 -45.14 4.61 -32.09
N GLY A 156 -45.29 3.34 -31.73
CA GLY A 156 -46.29 2.48 -32.37
C GLY A 156 -46.75 1.24 -31.62
N CYS A 157 -46.98 1.29 -30.31
CA CYS A 157 -47.92 0.37 -29.63
C CYS A 157 -48.07 0.74 -28.15
N PHE A 158 -49.27 1.15 -27.75
CA PHE A 158 -49.90 1.17 -26.40
C PHE A 158 -50.69 2.47 -26.18
N ARG A 159 -52.02 2.36 -26.08
CA ARG A 159 -52.91 3.45 -25.69
C ARG A 159 -53.00 3.54 -24.16
N MET A 160 -52.12 4.35 -23.56
CA MET A 160 -52.28 4.84 -22.18
C MET A 160 -53.14 6.13 -22.19
N THR A 161 -53.84 6.42 -21.09
CA THR A 161 -54.48 7.73 -20.90
C THR A 161 -53.44 8.84 -20.87
N ALA A 162 -53.78 10.05 -21.35
CA ALA A 162 -52.82 11.14 -21.58
C ALA A 162 -51.97 11.51 -20.33
N SER A 163 -52.55 11.41 -19.14
CA SER A 163 -51.87 11.65 -17.85
C SER A 163 -50.83 10.57 -17.51
N LEU A 164 -51.18 9.29 -17.68
CA LEU A 164 -50.27 8.16 -17.45
C LEU A 164 -49.16 8.09 -18.50
N ALA A 165 -49.47 8.40 -19.76
CA ALA A 165 -48.47 8.49 -20.83
C ALA A 165 -47.44 9.60 -20.55
N ALA A 166 -47.86 10.74 -20.00
CA ALA A 166 -46.97 11.82 -19.62
C ALA A 166 -46.07 11.46 -18.43
N GLN A 167 -46.61 10.83 -17.39
CA GLN A 167 -45.83 10.37 -16.23
C GLN A 167 -44.84 9.25 -16.61
N PHE A 168 -45.26 8.29 -17.46
CA PHE A 168 -44.40 7.23 -17.97
C PHE A 168 -43.30 7.77 -18.89
N ASN A 169 -43.62 8.73 -19.77
CA ASN A 169 -42.62 9.42 -20.59
C ASN A 169 -41.62 10.25 -19.77
N THR A 170 -42.05 10.88 -18.68
CA THR A 170 -41.15 11.61 -17.78
C THR A 170 -40.23 10.65 -17.01
N CYS A 171 -40.77 9.53 -16.52
CA CYS A 171 -40.00 8.52 -15.79
C CYS A 171 -38.98 7.81 -16.70
N THR A 172 -39.38 7.46 -17.93
CA THR A 172 -38.48 6.90 -18.96
C THR A 172 -37.42 7.91 -19.42
N ARG A 173 -37.76 9.19 -19.59
CA ARG A 173 -36.76 10.25 -19.88
C ARG A 173 -35.80 10.45 -18.72
N PHE A 174 -36.28 10.42 -17.47
CA PHE A 174 -35.42 10.51 -16.30
C PHE A 174 -34.46 9.31 -16.22
N ALA A 175 -34.98 8.09 -16.36
CA ALA A 175 -34.17 6.86 -16.40
C ALA A 175 -33.16 6.87 -17.56
N GLN A 176 -33.55 7.36 -18.74
CA GLN A 176 -32.65 7.53 -19.89
C GLN A 176 -31.54 8.56 -19.62
N ASN A 177 -31.87 9.70 -19.02
CA ASN A 177 -30.88 10.72 -18.67
C ASN A 177 -29.89 10.20 -17.63
N VAL A 178 -30.38 9.49 -16.60
CA VAL A 178 -29.53 8.82 -15.61
C VAL A 178 -28.62 7.78 -16.28
N PHE A 179 -29.16 6.99 -17.21
CA PHE A 179 -28.37 6.01 -17.97
C PHE A 179 -27.30 6.66 -18.85
N ILE A 180 -27.63 7.77 -19.54
CA ILE A 180 -26.67 8.56 -20.32
C ILE A 180 -25.57 9.12 -19.41
N VAL A 181 -25.92 9.68 -18.26
CA VAL A 181 -24.94 10.17 -17.27
C VAL A 181 -24.04 9.03 -16.78
N MET A 182 -24.59 7.87 -16.47
CA MET A 182 -23.82 6.68 -16.09
C MET A 182 -22.88 6.21 -17.21
N LEU A 183 -23.30 6.25 -18.47
CA LEU A 183 -22.44 5.90 -19.61
C LEU A 183 -21.28 6.87 -19.75
N TRP A 184 -21.55 8.17 -19.70
CA TRP A 184 -20.50 9.20 -19.74
C TRP A 184 -19.50 9.02 -18.60
N PHE A 185 -20.00 8.72 -17.39
CA PHE A 185 -19.16 8.42 -16.24
C PHE A 185 -18.30 7.17 -16.47
N CYS A 186 -18.87 6.09 -17.03
CA CYS A 186 -18.12 4.88 -17.37
C CYS A 186 -17.04 5.14 -18.43
N MET A 187 -17.36 5.90 -19.49
CA MET A 187 -16.39 6.29 -20.52
C MET A 187 -15.25 7.13 -19.93
N LEU A 188 -15.57 8.07 -19.03
CA LEU A 188 -14.57 8.90 -18.35
C LEU A 188 -13.62 8.04 -17.51
N LEU A 189 -14.15 7.08 -16.76
CA LEU A 189 -13.35 6.13 -15.99
C LEU A 189 -12.45 5.27 -16.91
N TYR A 190 -12.97 4.86 -18.08
CA TYR A 190 -12.20 4.06 -19.03
C TYR A 190 -11.04 4.87 -19.61
N PHE A 191 -11.33 6.11 -19.98
CA PHE A 191 -10.33 7.03 -20.48
C PHE A 191 -9.24 7.33 -19.45
N ALA A 192 -9.61 7.57 -18.18
CA ALA A 192 -8.66 7.75 -17.09
C ALA A 192 -7.77 6.53 -16.89
N LYS A 193 -8.33 5.32 -16.95
CA LYS A 193 -7.55 4.07 -16.89
C LYS A 193 -6.63 3.89 -18.09
N LEU A 194 -7.10 4.20 -19.29
CA LEU A 194 -6.29 4.13 -20.49
C LEU A 194 -5.09 5.07 -20.37
N ILE A 195 -5.30 6.32 -19.93
CA ILE A 195 -4.22 7.27 -19.65
C ILE A 195 -3.27 6.71 -18.60
N SER A 196 -3.78 6.18 -17.49
CA SER A 196 -2.95 5.61 -16.44
C SER A 196 -2.12 4.41 -16.94
N TRP A 197 -2.72 3.53 -17.75
CA TRP A 197 -2.03 2.39 -18.34
C TRP A 197 -0.96 2.83 -19.34
N ILE A 198 -1.28 3.79 -20.22
CA ILE A 198 -0.33 4.38 -21.17
C ILE A 198 0.82 5.03 -20.40
N SER A 199 0.52 5.84 -19.39
CA SER A 199 1.52 6.52 -18.56
C SER A 199 2.44 5.53 -17.85
N HIS A 200 1.88 4.50 -17.23
CA HIS A 200 2.66 3.44 -16.60
C HIS A 200 3.56 2.71 -17.60
N ARG A 201 3.04 2.37 -18.79
CA ARG A 201 3.85 1.75 -19.86
C ARG A 201 4.95 2.69 -20.37
N TRP A 202 4.64 3.97 -20.49
CA TRP A 202 5.57 5.00 -20.95
C TRP A 202 6.73 5.21 -19.97
N GLN A 203 6.43 5.27 -18.67
CA GLN A 203 7.46 5.38 -17.63
C GLN A 203 8.41 4.17 -17.58
N ASN A 204 7.98 3.04 -18.13
CA ASN A 204 8.74 1.80 -18.14
C ASN A 204 9.34 1.46 -19.51
N ALA A 205 9.02 2.23 -20.55
CA ALA A 205 9.45 1.96 -21.92
C ALA A 205 10.96 2.19 -22.09
N ALA A 206 11.56 1.47 -23.05
CA ALA A 206 12.89 1.83 -23.53
C ALA A 206 12.85 3.22 -24.24
N PRO A 207 13.97 3.95 -24.34
CA PRO A 207 14.03 5.20 -25.08
C PRO A 207 13.62 4.99 -26.52
N ILE A 208 12.94 5.99 -27.09
CA ILE A 208 12.59 5.97 -28.51
C ILE A 208 13.90 5.96 -29.31
N PRO A 209 14.12 5.00 -30.23
CA PRO A 209 15.30 4.98 -31.07
C PRO A 209 15.41 6.30 -31.84
N LYS A 210 16.58 6.95 -31.80
CA LYS A 210 16.83 8.20 -32.54
C LYS A 210 16.97 7.97 -34.04
N ASP A 211 17.29 6.72 -34.43
CA ASP A 211 17.69 6.38 -35.78
C ASP A 211 16.60 5.57 -36.47
N SER A 212 15.88 6.23 -37.38
CA SER A 212 14.98 5.65 -38.38
C SER A 212 13.52 5.41 -37.96
N PHE A 213 12.59 6.01 -38.72
CA PHE A 213 11.12 5.85 -38.63
C PHE A 213 10.67 4.37 -38.61
N TRP A 214 11.43 3.50 -39.29
CA TRP A 214 11.15 2.06 -39.37
C TRP A 214 11.34 1.30 -38.05
N SER A 215 12.14 1.84 -37.11
CA SER A 215 12.35 1.26 -35.78
C SER A 215 11.19 1.57 -34.81
N ILE A 216 10.39 2.61 -35.09
CA ILE A 216 9.24 3.03 -34.27
C ILE A 216 8.19 1.92 -34.21
N GLY A 217 7.97 1.20 -35.31
CA GLY A 217 7.02 0.08 -35.34
C GLY A 217 7.46 -1.10 -34.47
N GLY A 218 8.77 -1.34 -34.35
CA GLY A 218 9.35 -2.31 -33.42
C GLY A 218 9.23 -1.85 -31.97
N TRP A 219 9.65 -0.62 -31.70
CA TRP A 219 9.54 0.01 -30.38
C TRP A 219 8.09 0.06 -29.87
N ALA A 220 7.11 0.42 -30.71
CA ALA A 220 5.70 0.48 -30.34
C ALA A 220 5.13 -0.91 -30.00
N ARG A 221 5.62 -1.95 -30.68
CA ARG A 221 5.27 -3.35 -30.38
C ARG A 221 5.84 -3.78 -29.03
N ASP A 222 7.09 -3.44 -28.75
CA ASP A 222 7.76 -3.79 -27.49
C ASP A 222 7.18 -3.01 -26.30
N PHE A 223 6.90 -1.72 -26.49
CA PHE A 223 6.11 -0.87 -25.58
C PHE A 223 4.77 -1.53 -25.20
N ALA A 224 4.08 -2.14 -26.17
CA ALA A 224 2.78 -2.76 -25.95
C ALA A 224 2.86 -4.17 -25.31
N ARG A 225 3.96 -4.92 -25.48
CA ARG A 225 4.00 -6.37 -25.19
C ARG A 225 5.05 -6.82 -24.19
N GLN A 226 6.17 -6.11 -24.02
CA GLN A 226 7.32 -6.62 -23.27
C GLN A 226 7.49 -5.91 -21.92
N ARG A 227 7.85 -6.69 -20.89
CA ARG A 227 8.45 -6.15 -19.66
C ARG A 227 9.95 -6.04 -19.88
N PRO A 228 10.57 -4.87 -19.65
CA PRO A 228 12.00 -4.71 -19.95
C PRO A 228 12.91 -5.39 -18.92
N LEU A 229 12.43 -5.62 -17.70
CA LEU A 229 13.19 -6.24 -16.60
C LEU A 229 12.41 -7.42 -16.00
N PRO A 230 13.10 -8.50 -15.59
CA PRO A 230 12.47 -9.60 -14.86
C PRO A 230 12.08 -9.17 -13.44
N GLN A 231 11.12 -9.86 -12.84
CA GLN A 231 10.77 -9.64 -11.44
C GLN A 231 11.91 -10.08 -10.52
N LEU A 232 12.06 -9.43 -9.36
CA LEU A 232 12.96 -9.91 -8.31
C LEU A 232 12.32 -11.13 -7.63
N ASP A 233 12.92 -12.29 -7.82
CA ASP A 233 12.61 -13.47 -7.01
C ASP A 233 13.35 -13.46 -5.67
N SER A 234 13.06 -14.44 -4.82
CA SER A 234 13.67 -14.58 -3.49
C SER A 234 15.19 -14.72 -3.54
N HIS A 235 15.76 -15.26 -4.62
CA HIS A 235 17.21 -15.35 -4.77
C HIS A 235 17.82 -14.02 -5.25
N ALA A 236 17.15 -13.31 -6.16
CA ALA A 236 17.58 -12.02 -6.68
C ALA A 236 17.70 -10.97 -5.58
N TRP A 237 16.80 -10.99 -4.59
CA TRP A 237 16.88 -10.11 -3.43
C TRP A 237 18.21 -10.19 -2.67
N SER A 238 18.83 -11.38 -2.59
CA SER A 238 20.16 -11.54 -1.96
C SER A 238 21.28 -10.76 -2.63
N GLN A 239 21.08 -10.34 -3.88
CA GLN A 239 22.02 -9.53 -4.66
C GLN A 239 21.74 -8.03 -4.55
N GLU A 240 20.61 -7.64 -3.95
CA GLU A 240 20.23 -6.25 -3.80
C GLU A 240 20.83 -5.64 -2.54
N THR A 241 21.30 -4.40 -2.67
CA THR A 241 21.76 -3.57 -1.55
C THR A 241 20.93 -2.30 -1.53
N VAL A 242 20.16 -2.14 -0.45
CA VAL A 242 19.16 -1.10 -0.29
C VAL A 242 19.67 -0.09 0.74
N VAL A 243 19.72 1.19 0.39
CA VAL A 243 19.99 2.27 1.34
C VAL A 243 18.68 3.00 1.63
N ILE A 244 18.32 3.16 2.90
CA ILE A 244 17.08 3.82 3.34
C ILE A 244 17.42 4.95 4.31
N THR A 245 17.04 6.18 3.98
CA THR A 245 17.14 7.31 4.92
C THR A 245 15.94 7.35 5.86
N GLY A 246 16.13 7.70 7.14
CA GLY A 246 15.05 7.66 8.13
C GLY A 246 14.59 6.24 8.46
N GLY A 247 15.53 5.28 8.47
CA GLY A 247 15.23 3.84 8.59
C GLY A 247 15.09 3.31 10.02
N ALA A 248 15.27 4.14 11.06
CA ALA A 248 15.25 3.66 12.44
C ALA A 248 13.83 3.46 13.02
N ARG A 249 12.81 4.12 12.45
CA ARG A 249 11.42 4.09 12.95
C ARG A 249 10.38 4.32 11.85
N GLY A 250 9.11 4.04 12.18
CA GLY A 250 7.96 4.32 11.32
C GLY A 250 8.04 3.60 9.98
N PHE A 251 7.67 4.30 8.90
CA PHE A 251 7.61 3.74 7.55
C PHE A 251 8.97 3.20 7.07
N GLY A 252 10.06 3.93 7.34
CA GLY A 252 11.41 3.51 6.93
C GLY A 252 11.84 2.21 7.60
N ALA A 253 11.51 2.01 8.88
CA ALA A 253 11.83 0.77 9.60
C ALA A 253 11.01 -0.43 9.12
N GLU A 254 9.72 -0.23 8.82
CA GLU A 254 8.86 -1.29 8.26
C GLU A 254 9.42 -1.76 6.91
N VAL A 255 9.69 -0.84 5.99
CA VAL A 255 10.27 -1.16 4.68
C VAL A 255 11.65 -1.82 4.84
N ALA A 256 12.48 -1.34 5.77
CA ALA A 256 13.79 -1.92 6.04
C ALA A 256 13.68 -3.38 6.48
N LEU A 257 12.75 -3.70 7.38
CA LEU A 257 12.53 -5.06 7.86
C LEU A 257 11.97 -5.95 6.75
N GLN A 258 10.93 -5.51 6.02
CA GLN A 258 10.33 -6.30 4.93
C GLN A 258 11.36 -6.65 3.84
N LEU A 259 12.23 -5.71 3.46
CA LEU A 259 13.26 -5.95 2.44
C LEU A 259 14.38 -6.87 2.98
N ALA A 260 14.73 -6.73 4.26
CA ALA A 260 15.73 -7.58 4.89
C ALA A 260 15.24 -9.04 5.02
N ASP A 261 13.95 -9.23 5.35
CA ASP A 261 13.27 -10.53 5.41
C ASP A 261 13.20 -11.21 4.04
N LYS A 262 13.13 -10.42 2.95
CA LYS A 262 13.25 -10.92 1.57
C LYS A 262 14.67 -11.34 1.18
N GLY A 263 15.66 -11.05 2.00
CA GLY A 263 17.07 -11.42 1.79
C GLY A 263 17.95 -10.28 1.30
N ALA A 264 17.43 -9.07 1.12
CA ALA A 264 18.22 -7.91 0.70
C ALA A 264 19.18 -7.45 1.79
N GLN A 265 20.37 -6.98 1.39
CA GLN A 265 21.24 -6.24 2.31
C GLN A 265 20.67 -4.83 2.48
N VAL A 266 20.18 -4.51 3.68
CA VAL A 266 19.54 -3.23 3.97
C VAL A 266 20.45 -2.37 4.85
N ILE A 267 20.67 -1.14 4.43
CA ILE A 267 21.50 -0.14 5.11
C ILE A 267 20.60 1.03 5.47
N THR A 268 20.46 1.32 6.76
CA THR A 268 19.63 2.41 7.27
C THR A 268 20.49 3.59 7.71
N LEU A 269 20.10 4.80 7.30
CA LEU A 269 20.70 6.06 7.73
C LEU A 269 19.71 6.80 8.62
N ASP A 270 20.08 7.08 9.86
CA ASP A 270 19.21 7.82 10.77
C ASP A 270 20.03 8.52 11.86
N VAL A 271 19.46 9.53 12.51
CA VAL A 271 20.08 10.19 13.67
C VAL A 271 19.84 9.42 14.97
N VAL A 272 18.90 8.47 14.94
CA VAL A 272 18.60 7.57 16.06
C VAL A 272 19.07 6.16 15.72
N SER A 273 19.53 5.41 16.72
CA SER A 273 19.84 4.00 16.53
C SER A 273 18.60 3.19 16.15
N ALA A 274 18.72 2.33 15.13
CA ALA A 274 17.67 1.39 14.79
C ALA A 274 17.44 0.40 15.94
N ASN A 275 16.19 0.27 16.40
CA ASN A 275 15.82 -0.68 17.46
C ASN A 275 15.64 -2.12 16.93
N VAL A 276 15.56 -2.29 15.61
CA VAL A 276 15.32 -3.58 14.97
C VAL A 276 16.64 -4.25 14.64
N LYS A 277 16.84 -5.48 15.12
CA LYS A 277 18.01 -6.30 14.80
C LYS A 277 17.62 -7.35 13.76
N HIS A 278 18.30 -7.35 12.62
CA HIS A 278 18.16 -8.35 11.57
C HIS A 278 19.55 -8.61 10.95
N PRO A 279 19.93 -9.85 10.60
CA PRO A 279 21.27 -10.17 10.10
C PRO A 279 21.65 -9.42 8.80
N ASN A 280 20.67 -9.12 7.96
CA ASN A 280 20.87 -8.37 6.73
C ASN A 280 20.69 -6.84 6.90
N LEU A 281 20.47 -6.34 8.11
CA LEU A 281 20.21 -4.92 8.38
C LEU A 281 21.40 -4.28 9.09
N PHE A 282 21.96 -3.25 8.45
CA PHE A 282 23.10 -2.47 8.94
C PHE A 282 22.65 -1.04 9.23
N ALA A 283 22.84 -0.57 10.45
CA ALA A 283 22.44 0.77 10.86
C ALA A 283 23.64 1.71 10.93
N TYR A 284 23.53 2.87 10.31
CA TYR A 284 24.51 3.95 10.33
C TYR A 284 23.88 5.19 10.95
N HIS A 285 24.60 5.80 11.89
CA HIS A 285 24.26 7.14 12.32
C HIS A 285 24.58 8.13 11.20
N CYS A 286 23.58 8.89 10.76
CA CYS A 286 23.76 9.94 9.76
C CYS A 286 22.66 11.00 9.89
N ASP A 287 23.06 12.22 10.25
CA ASP A 287 22.21 13.40 10.09
C ASP A 287 22.19 13.83 8.62
N VAL A 288 21.15 13.39 7.91
CA VAL A 288 20.97 13.69 6.49
C VAL A 288 20.73 15.17 6.19
N SER A 289 20.55 16.03 7.21
CA SER A 289 20.51 17.49 7.04
C SER A 289 21.90 18.13 6.86
N LYS A 290 22.97 17.35 7.05
CA LYS A 290 24.36 17.78 6.92
C LYS A 290 25.04 17.08 5.73
N GLN A 291 25.31 17.85 4.67
CA GLN A 291 25.95 17.34 3.45
C GLN A 291 27.26 16.55 3.71
N ASN A 292 28.15 17.07 4.57
CA ASN A 292 29.43 16.44 4.85
C ASN A 292 29.27 15.07 5.53
N GLU A 293 28.28 14.93 6.41
CA GLU A 293 28.00 13.67 7.11
C GLU A 293 27.42 12.64 6.13
N VAL A 294 26.49 13.05 5.26
CA VAL A 294 25.98 12.20 4.17
C VAL A 294 27.13 11.70 3.29
N GLN A 295 28.00 12.60 2.82
CA GLN A 295 29.12 12.23 1.97
C GLN A 295 30.07 11.24 2.66
N SER A 296 30.45 11.48 3.92
CA SER A 296 31.34 10.59 4.67
C SER A 296 30.72 9.19 4.83
N VAL A 297 29.45 9.14 5.26
CA VAL A 297 28.76 7.86 5.51
C VAL A 297 28.51 7.09 4.21
N CYS A 298 28.13 7.78 3.13
CA CYS A 298 27.96 7.17 1.81
C CYS A 298 29.25 6.52 1.29
N ARG A 299 30.40 7.19 1.46
CA ARG A 299 31.71 6.62 1.08
C ARG A 299 32.05 5.39 1.91
N ASP A 300 31.82 5.44 3.22
CA ASP A 300 32.02 4.29 4.11
C ASP A 300 31.13 3.10 3.72
N ILE A 301 29.90 3.37 3.30
CA ILE A 301 28.97 2.34 2.82
C ILE A 301 29.49 1.70 1.55
N ILE A 302 29.90 2.50 0.57
CA ILE A 302 30.44 2.02 -0.70
C ILE A 302 31.73 1.21 -0.49
N ALA A 303 32.53 1.55 0.51
CA ALA A 303 33.78 0.84 0.82
C ALA A 303 33.55 -0.49 1.56
N LYS A 304 32.55 -0.57 2.45
CA LYS A 304 32.31 -1.74 3.32
C LYS A 304 31.28 -2.72 2.78
N HIS A 305 30.37 -2.25 1.92
CA HIS A 305 29.25 -3.03 1.41
C HIS A 305 29.29 -3.13 -0.11
N ARG A 306 28.39 -3.93 -0.66
CA ARG A 306 28.13 -3.93 -2.09
C ARG A 306 27.58 -2.57 -2.50
N GLN A 307 27.85 -2.20 -3.76
CA GLN A 307 27.34 -0.98 -4.35
C GLN A 307 25.80 -0.94 -4.26
N PRO A 308 25.21 0.12 -3.67
CA PRO A 308 23.76 0.22 -3.57
C PRO A 308 23.06 0.10 -4.92
N THR A 309 22.06 -0.76 -4.97
CA THR A 309 21.20 -0.97 -6.14
C THR A 309 19.86 -0.26 -5.97
N ILE A 310 19.40 -0.06 -4.72
CA ILE A 310 18.16 0.64 -4.42
C ILE A 310 18.45 1.76 -3.42
N LEU A 311 17.98 2.98 -3.72
CA LEU A 311 18.05 4.14 -2.82
C LEU A 311 16.63 4.57 -2.46
N ILE A 312 16.27 4.48 -1.19
CA ILE A 312 14.99 4.94 -0.64
C ILE A 312 15.23 6.20 0.17
N ASN A 313 14.94 7.34 -0.44
CA ASN A 313 14.98 8.62 0.25
C ASN A 313 13.65 8.87 0.97
N ASN A 314 13.64 8.66 2.29
CA ASN A 314 12.47 8.65 3.15
C ASN A 314 12.52 9.66 4.32
N ALA A 315 13.71 10.00 4.83
CA ALA A 315 13.86 10.88 5.98
C ALA A 315 13.06 12.17 5.85
N ALA A 316 12.29 12.52 6.89
CA ALA A 316 11.49 13.73 6.92
C ALA A 316 11.22 14.23 8.34
N ILE A 317 11.13 15.56 8.46
CA ILE A 317 10.72 16.29 9.67
C ILE A 317 9.70 17.39 9.31
N ARG A 318 9.01 17.94 10.32
CA ARG A 318 8.09 19.08 10.20
C ARG A 318 8.21 20.01 11.42
N ASN A 319 7.78 21.26 11.27
CA ASN A 319 7.70 22.22 12.38
C ASN A 319 6.27 22.41 12.92
N GLY A 320 5.29 22.51 12.02
CA GLY A 320 3.88 22.56 12.41
C GLY A 320 3.41 23.89 13.02
N ARG A 321 4.09 25.01 12.71
CA ARG A 321 3.73 26.35 13.22
C ARG A 321 3.49 27.32 12.05
N PRO A 322 2.73 28.41 12.25
CA PRO A 322 2.60 29.48 11.26
C PRO A 322 3.96 30.09 10.89
N LEU A 323 4.11 30.59 9.65
CA LEU A 323 5.37 31.16 9.14
C LEU A 323 6.01 32.18 10.09
N LEU A 324 5.22 33.08 10.65
CA LEU A 324 5.71 34.15 11.55
C LEU A 324 6.22 33.62 12.91
N ALA A 325 5.96 32.35 13.23
CA ALA A 325 6.35 31.70 14.48
C ALA A 325 7.42 30.60 14.29
N VAL A 326 7.85 30.31 13.06
CA VAL A 326 8.94 29.38 12.77
C VAL A 326 10.25 30.16 12.63
N SER A 327 11.33 29.68 13.24
CA SER A 327 12.67 30.27 13.10
C SER A 327 13.24 30.02 11.70
N GLN A 328 14.18 30.86 11.25
CA GLN A 328 14.84 30.65 9.95
C GLN A 328 15.63 29.33 9.95
N GLU A 329 16.23 29.00 11.09
CA GLU A 329 16.98 27.77 11.32
C GLU A 329 16.09 26.54 11.20
N ASP A 330 14.87 26.58 11.75
CA ASP A 330 13.91 25.48 11.65
C ASP A 330 13.38 25.30 10.22
N ILE A 331 13.15 26.39 9.47
CA ILE A 331 12.80 26.33 8.04
C ILE A 331 13.94 25.66 7.26
N ALA A 332 15.18 26.13 7.46
CA ALA A 332 16.35 25.58 6.79
C ALA A 332 16.55 24.10 7.13
N ARG A 333 16.37 23.70 8.39
CA ARG A 333 16.48 22.31 8.85
C ARG A 333 15.45 21.41 8.15
N VAL A 334 14.20 21.84 8.00
CA VAL A 334 13.17 21.10 7.25
C VAL A 334 13.54 20.95 5.78
N LEU A 335 13.95 22.04 5.11
CA LEU A 335 14.37 21.99 3.71
C LEU A 335 15.62 21.11 3.51
N HIS A 336 16.58 21.18 4.42
CA HIS A 336 17.79 20.38 4.36
C HIS A 336 17.48 18.89 4.51
N THR A 337 16.70 18.53 5.52
CA THR A 337 16.35 17.13 5.81
C THR A 337 15.44 16.53 4.74
N ASN A 338 14.39 17.26 4.35
CA ASN A 338 13.34 16.71 3.50
C ASN A 338 13.65 16.82 2.01
N LEU A 339 14.44 17.80 1.57
CA LEU A 339 14.70 18.08 0.16
C LEU A 339 16.19 17.99 -0.19
N MET A 340 17.06 18.74 0.48
CA MET A 340 18.49 18.75 0.13
C MET A 340 19.16 17.40 0.34
N ALA A 341 18.75 16.65 1.37
CA ALA A 341 19.19 15.29 1.62
C ALA A 341 19.06 14.39 0.38
N HIS A 342 17.97 14.51 -0.38
CA HIS A 342 17.77 13.72 -1.61
C HIS A 342 18.80 14.08 -2.68
N PHE A 343 19.14 15.37 -2.84
CA PHE A 343 20.20 15.76 -3.77
C PHE A 343 21.56 15.19 -3.35
N TRP A 344 21.87 15.21 -2.05
CA TRP A 344 23.15 14.72 -1.54
C TRP A 344 23.29 13.21 -1.68
N THR A 345 22.27 12.43 -1.30
CA THR A 345 22.30 10.97 -1.48
C THR A 345 22.33 10.56 -2.95
N LEU A 346 21.61 11.29 -3.82
CA LEU A 346 21.68 11.06 -5.26
C LEU A 346 23.08 11.33 -5.81
N LYS A 347 23.73 12.43 -5.41
CA LYS A 347 25.10 12.74 -5.86
C LYS A 347 26.10 11.66 -5.50
N GLU A 348 25.90 10.96 -4.38
CA GLU A 348 26.81 9.89 -3.94
C GLU A 348 26.47 8.51 -4.54
N PHE A 349 25.19 8.14 -4.67
CA PHE A 349 24.80 6.78 -5.10
C PHE A 349 24.38 6.64 -6.57
N LEU A 350 23.83 7.70 -7.18
CA LEU A 350 23.35 7.67 -8.56
C LEU A 350 24.46 7.38 -9.59
N PRO A 351 25.70 7.90 -9.47
CA PRO A 351 26.75 7.64 -10.45
C PRO A 351 27.03 6.15 -10.64
N GLY A 352 27.02 5.37 -9.56
CA GLY A 352 27.19 3.92 -9.63
C GLY A 352 26.02 3.21 -10.33
N MET A 353 24.79 3.64 -10.09
CA MET A 353 23.60 3.10 -10.76
C MET A 353 23.62 3.39 -12.27
N VAL A 354 23.99 4.62 -12.64
CA VAL A 354 24.13 5.06 -14.05
C VAL A 354 25.23 4.27 -14.76
N GLN A 355 26.41 4.14 -14.14
CA GLN A 355 27.53 3.38 -14.72
C GLN A 355 27.15 1.93 -15.02
N ARG A 356 26.41 1.28 -14.11
CA ARG A 356 25.92 -0.09 -14.27
C ARG A 356 24.64 -0.20 -15.10
N LYS A 357 24.03 0.93 -15.47
CA LYS A 357 22.70 1.02 -16.11
C LYS A 357 21.63 0.22 -15.36
N ARG A 358 21.73 0.14 -14.04
CA ARG A 358 20.84 -0.64 -13.17
C ARG A 358 20.76 0.01 -11.81
N GLY A 359 19.53 0.24 -11.36
CA GLY A 359 19.24 0.69 -10.00
C GLY A 359 17.78 1.10 -9.85
N HIS A 360 17.38 1.48 -8.64
CA HIS A 360 16.04 1.98 -8.35
C HIS A 360 16.11 3.12 -7.34
N VAL A 361 15.61 4.30 -7.70
CA VAL A 361 15.48 5.45 -6.79
C VAL A 361 14.04 5.59 -6.35
N VAL A 362 13.81 5.56 -5.04
CA VAL A 362 12.50 5.79 -4.43
C VAL A 362 12.51 7.15 -3.73
N THR A 363 11.54 7.99 -4.08
CA THR A 363 11.30 9.30 -3.45
C THR A 363 10.03 9.24 -2.61
N ILE A 364 10.13 9.34 -1.29
CA ILE A 364 8.95 9.42 -0.42
C ILE A 364 8.50 10.87 -0.27
N SER A 365 7.41 11.19 -0.95
CA SER A 365 6.70 12.46 -0.87
C SER A 365 5.39 12.31 -0.09
N SER A 366 4.46 13.23 -0.31
CA SER A 366 3.15 13.30 0.35
C SER A 366 2.13 13.88 -0.62
N MET A 367 0.85 13.69 -0.35
CA MET A 367 -0.23 14.47 -0.97
C MET A 367 0.01 15.99 -0.89
N MET A 368 0.70 16.45 0.17
CA MET A 368 1.15 17.83 0.35
C MET A 368 2.27 18.27 -0.60
N GLY A 369 2.71 17.40 -1.51
CA GLY A 369 3.54 17.75 -2.66
C GLY A 369 2.74 18.32 -3.84
N GLU A 370 1.41 18.30 -3.76
CA GLU A 370 0.51 18.83 -4.80
C GLU A 370 -0.52 19.83 -4.24
N THR A 371 -0.61 19.97 -2.92
CA THR A 371 -1.54 20.87 -2.25
C THR A 371 -0.93 21.48 -0.99
N GLY A 372 -1.44 22.63 -0.56
CA GLY A 372 -0.98 23.35 0.62
C GLY A 372 -1.91 23.19 1.81
N VAL A 373 -1.34 23.35 3.01
CA VAL A 373 -2.10 23.45 4.26
C VAL A 373 -1.43 24.48 5.17
N ALA A 374 -2.23 25.24 5.91
CA ALA A 374 -1.72 26.19 6.88
C ALA A 374 -0.82 25.51 7.94
N GLN A 375 0.16 26.27 8.46
CA GLN A 375 1.11 25.84 9.52
C GLN A 375 2.10 24.73 9.12
N MET A 376 2.19 24.40 7.82
CA MET A 376 3.13 23.39 7.29
C MET A 376 3.88 23.92 6.06
N LEU A 377 4.08 25.23 5.95
CA LEU A 377 4.56 25.88 4.73
C LEU A 377 5.92 25.36 4.25
N ASP A 378 6.87 25.20 5.16
CA ASP A 378 8.20 24.64 4.92
C ASP A 378 8.15 23.16 4.49
N TYR A 379 7.34 22.35 5.17
CA TYR A 379 7.12 20.95 4.83
C TYR A 379 6.47 20.81 3.45
N VAL A 380 5.40 21.56 3.17
CA VAL A 380 4.71 21.61 1.87
C VAL A 380 5.69 22.02 0.77
N ALA A 381 6.48 23.07 0.98
CA ALA A 381 7.51 23.51 0.03
C ALA A 381 8.53 22.40 -0.24
N SER A 382 9.00 21.71 0.81
CA SER A 382 9.93 20.59 0.66
C SER A 382 9.34 19.43 -0.15
N LYS A 383 8.07 19.06 0.09
CA LYS A 383 7.40 17.94 -0.59
C LYS A 383 7.03 18.28 -2.04
N HIS A 384 6.68 19.53 -2.35
CA HIS A 384 6.57 20.01 -3.74
C HIS A 384 7.92 19.92 -4.46
N GLY A 385 8.99 20.35 -3.79
CA GLY A 385 10.36 20.23 -4.31
C GLY A 385 10.73 18.78 -4.65
N LEU A 386 10.31 17.81 -3.83
CA LEU A 386 10.53 16.38 -4.09
C LEU A 386 9.80 15.85 -5.33
N VAL A 387 8.57 16.30 -5.59
CA VAL A 387 7.83 15.92 -6.81
C VAL A 387 8.57 16.45 -8.04
N GLY A 388 8.99 17.72 -8.00
CA GLY A 388 9.79 18.33 -9.07
C GLY A 388 11.12 17.62 -9.29
N LEU A 389 11.86 17.36 -8.20
CA LEU A 389 13.13 16.62 -8.22
C LEU A 389 12.96 15.24 -8.85
N HIS A 390 11.95 14.49 -8.42
CA HIS A 390 11.70 13.14 -8.93
C HIS A 390 11.38 13.15 -10.42
N SER A 391 10.49 14.07 -10.86
CA SER A 391 10.14 14.21 -12.27
C SER A 391 11.35 14.57 -13.12
N SER A 392 12.15 15.55 -12.69
CA SER A 392 13.36 15.98 -13.40
C SER A 392 14.41 14.87 -13.46
N LEU A 393 14.64 14.15 -12.36
CA LEU A 393 15.58 13.03 -12.32
C LEU A 393 15.21 11.95 -13.35
N ARG A 394 13.93 11.60 -13.48
CA ARG A 394 13.47 10.64 -14.49
C ARG A 394 13.84 11.11 -15.90
N HIS A 395 13.61 12.39 -16.21
CA HIS A 395 13.97 12.95 -17.51
C HIS A 395 15.47 12.97 -17.75
N GLU A 396 16.29 13.24 -16.73
CA GLU A 396 17.75 13.17 -16.87
C GLU A 396 18.25 11.75 -17.11
N LEU A 397 17.70 10.76 -16.40
CA LEU A 397 18.02 9.33 -16.60
C LEU A 397 17.72 8.87 -18.03
N ASP A 398 16.61 9.31 -18.60
CA ASP A 398 16.20 8.95 -19.96
C ASP A 398 17.00 9.73 -21.02
N ALA A 399 17.07 11.06 -20.92
CA ALA A 399 17.54 11.92 -21.99
C ALA A 399 19.06 12.18 -21.96
N ILE A 400 19.65 12.27 -20.77
CA ILE A 400 21.06 12.62 -20.57
C ILE A 400 21.89 11.36 -20.39
N TYR A 401 21.53 10.53 -19.40
CA TYR A 401 22.30 9.33 -19.05
C TYR A 401 21.97 8.11 -19.92
N GLN A 402 20.81 8.11 -20.58
CA GLN A 402 20.34 7.03 -21.44
C GLN A 402 20.30 5.68 -20.70
N THR A 403 19.82 5.71 -19.45
CA THR A 403 19.73 4.57 -18.54
C THR A 403 18.27 4.30 -18.14
N PRO A 404 17.41 3.86 -19.06
CA PRO A 404 15.97 3.63 -18.82
C PRO A 404 15.68 2.53 -17.78
N PHE A 405 16.69 1.69 -17.50
CA PHE A 405 16.62 0.61 -16.53
C PHE A 405 17.03 1.03 -15.12
N VAL A 406 17.45 2.29 -14.92
CA VAL A 406 17.49 2.91 -13.60
C VAL A 406 16.07 3.38 -13.29
N ARG A 407 15.35 2.61 -12.48
CA ARG A 407 13.94 2.83 -12.19
C ARG A 407 13.73 3.92 -11.16
N THR A 408 12.55 4.52 -11.19
CA THR A 408 12.17 5.58 -10.27
C THR A 408 10.76 5.34 -9.73
N THR A 409 10.59 5.37 -8.41
CA THR A 409 9.27 5.29 -7.77
C THR A 409 9.01 6.53 -6.93
N LEU A 410 7.89 7.21 -7.19
CA LEU A 410 7.39 8.29 -6.36
C LEU A 410 6.30 7.75 -5.44
N VAL A 411 6.45 7.93 -4.13
CA VAL A 411 5.40 7.55 -3.18
C VAL A 411 4.74 8.83 -2.67
N THR A 412 3.47 9.04 -2.98
CA THR A 412 2.64 10.14 -2.46
C THR A 412 1.66 9.61 -1.43
N THR A 413 1.97 9.80 -0.16
CA THR A 413 1.12 9.32 0.93
C THR A 413 0.16 10.41 1.43
N GLY A 414 -1.06 9.98 1.74
CA GLY A 414 -1.97 10.68 2.63
C GLY A 414 -1.54 10.50 4.10
N HIS A 415 -2.50 10.58 5.03
CA HIS A 415 -2.18 10.44 6.44
C HIS A 415 -1.85 8.98 6.82
N LEU A 416 -0.62 8.75 7.28
CA LEU A 416 -0.14 7.48 7.82
C LEU A 416 -0.44 7.34 9.32
N LYS A 417 -1.28 6.37 9.66
CA LYS A 417 -1.85 6.20 11.01
C LYS A 417 -0.81 5.96 12.10
N GLU A 418 0.19 5.13 11.84
CA GLU A 418 1.17 4.70 12.84
C GLU A 418 2.44 5.58 12.88
N THR A 419 2.47 6.70 12.13
CA THR A 419 3.66 7.56 12.10
C THR A 419 3.65 8.59 13.21
N GLY A 420 4.76 8.66 13.98
CA GLY A 420 4.98 9.75 14.93
C GLY A 420 5.13 11.13 14.26
N LEU A 421 5.34 11.18 12.94
CA LEU A 421 5.47 12.43 12.21
C LEU A 421 4.19 13.27 12.30
N PHE A 422 3.01 12.66 12.29
CA PHE A 422 1.71 13.37 12.27
C PHE A 422 0.86 13.15 13.53
N SER A 423 1.45 12.67 14.63
CA SER A 423 0.75 12.54 15.91
C SER A 423 0.17 13.89 16.37
N GLY A 424 -1.06 13.87 16.88
CA GLY A 424 -1.73 15.04 17.46
C GLY A 424 -2.59 15.87 16.49
N ILE A 425 -2.72 15.47 15.21
CA ILE A 425 -3.59 16.17 14.26
C ILE A 425 -5.07 15.90 14.58
N ALA A 426 -5.84 16.99 14.71
CA ALA A 426 -7.29 16.91 14.89
C ALA A 426 -8.02 16.87 13.53
N TYR A 427 -8.88 15.87 13.34
CA TYR A 427 -9.71 15.73 12.14
C TYR A 427 -11.20 15.86 12.47
N ASN A 428 -11.90 16.69 11.71
CA ASN A 428 -13.36 16.72 11.76
C ASN A 428 -13.95 15.40 11.19
N ARG A 429 -15.23 15.12 11.46
CA ARG A 429 -15.87 13.85 11.04
C ARG A 429 -15.89 13.68 9.52
N LEU A 430 -16.08 14.78 8.79
CA LEU A 430 -16.11 14.78 7.32
C LEU A 430 -14.74 14.45 6.72
N ALA A 431 -13.66 15.01 7.28
CA ALA A 431 -12.30 14.75 6.86
C ALA A 431 -11.88 13.30 7.12
N ARG A 432 -12.29 12.71 8.25
CA ARG A 432 -12.08 11.28 8.49
C ARG A 432 -12.76 10.41 7.43
N PHE A 433 -13.96 10.79 7.00
CA PHE A 433 -14.70 10.04 5.98
C PHE A 433 -14.14 10.22 4.57
N LEU A 434 -13.80 11.45 4.16
CA LEU A 434 -13.34 11.75 2.80
C LEU A 434 -11.84 11.50 2.58
N ALA A 435 -11.05 11.61 3.65
CA ALA A 435 -9.60 11.42 3.64
C ALA A 435 -9.19 10.44 4.75
N PRO A 436 -9.53 9.14 4.61
CA PRO A 436 -9.17 8.13 5.59
C PRO A 436 -7.65 8.00 5.77
N THR A 437 -7.24 7.46 6.91
CA THR A 437 -5.83 7.11 7.15
C THR A 437 -5.46 5.82 6.43
N VAL A 438 -4.21 5.68 6.01
CA VAL A 438 -3.64 4.40 5.54
C VAL A 438 -2.61 3.89 6.54
N SER A 439 -2.52 2.56 6.68
CA SER A 439 -1.50 1.94 7.51
C SER A 439 -0.12 1.97 6.82
N ILE A 440 0.94 2.04 7.62
CA ILE A 440 2.32 1.93 7.17
C ILE A 440 2.53 0.63 6.38
N ALA A 441 2.03 -0.50 6.89
CA ALA A 441 2.14 -1.81 6.27
C ALA A 441 1.58 -1.84 4.84
N ARG A 442 0.42 -1.22 4.60
CA ARG A 442 -0.17 -1.22 3.25
C ARG A 442 0.67 -0.42 2.25
N VAL A 443 1.26 0.69 2.68
CA VAL A 443 2.12 1.50 1.81
C VAL A 443 3.47 0.81 1.61
N SER A 444 4.01 0.13 2.62
CA SER A 444 5.26 -0.63 2.49
C SER A 444 5.08 -1.82 1.56
N ASP A 445 3.98 -2.57 1.69
CA ASP A 445 3.66 -3.68 0.79
C ASP A 445 3.56 -3.22 -0.67
N ALA A 446 2.89 -2.08 -0.92
CA ALA A 446 2.79 -1.50 -2.26
C ALA A 446 4.16 -1.08 -2.80
N LEU A 447 5.01 -0.49 -1.96
CA LEU A 447 6.37 -0.11 -2.34
C LEU A 447 7.23 -1.34 -2.64
N VAL A 448 7.21 -2.35 -1.78
CA VAL A 448 7.96 -3.59 -1.95
C VAL A 448 7.50 -4.30 -3.23
N LEU A 449 6.20 -4.37 -3.50
CA LEU A 449 5.67 -4.94 -4.74
C LEU A 449 6.13 -4.17 -5.99
N ALA A 450 6.24 -2.84 -5.92
CA ALA A 450 6.78 -2.03 -7.01
C ALA A 450 8.29 -2.26 -7.24
N LEU A 451 9.05 -2.48 -6.15
CA LEU A 451 10.46 -2.87 -6.25
C LEU A 451 10.60 -4.28 -6.84
N GLU A 452 9.76 -5.23 -6.42
CA GLU A 452 9.72 -6.60 -6.96
C GLU A 452 9.38 -6.63 -8.44
N SER A 453 8.46 -5.77 -8.89
CA SER A 453 8.10 -5.67 -10.30
C SER A 453 9.19 -5.00 -11.15
N GLN A 454 10.17 -4.34 -10.53
CA GLN A 454 11.20 -3.55 -11.19
C GLN A 454 10.62 -2.51 -12.18
N GLU A 455 9.47 -1.93 -11.81
CA GLU A 455 8.76 -0.93 -12.60
C GLU A 455 8.92 0.47 -11.99
N SER A 456 9.13 1.47 -12.84
CA SER A 456 8.95 2.88 -12.47
C SER A 456 7.46 3.17 -12.32
N CYS A 457 7.05 3.78 -11.21
CA CYS A 457 5.65 4.06 -10.96
C CYS A 457 5.44 5.19 -9.95
N THR A 458 4.21 5.66 -9.84
CA THR A 458 3.76 6.53 -8.74
C THR A 458 2.79 5.75 -7.86
N ILE A 459 3.14 5.58 -6.59
CA ILE A 459 2.29 4.95 -5.57
C ILE A 459 1.60 6.07 -4.82
N ALA A 460 0.28 6.18 -4.99
CA ALA A 460 -0.52 7.20 -4.32
C ALA A 460 -1.56 6.52 -3.42
N LEU A 461 -1.35 6.58 -2.10
CA LEU A 461 -2.18 5.89 -1.11
C LEU A 461 -2.53 6.78 0.09
N PRO A 462 -3.77 6.71 0.62
CA PRO A 462 -4.93 5.99 0.07
C PRO A 462 -5.42 6.60 -1.24
N TRP A 463 -6.46 6.00 -1.84
CA TRP A 463 -7.00 6.38 -3.16
C TRP A 463 -7.09 7.89 -3.41
N TYR A 464 -7.46 8.73 -2.43
CA TYR A 464 -7.58 10.19 -2.64
C TYR A 464 -6.24 10.88 -2.96
N ALA A 465 -5.11 10.33 -2.53
CA ALA A 465 -3.78 10.83 -2.87
C ALA A 465 -3.53 10.77 -4.38
N ALA A 466 -4.18 9.83 -5.10
CA ALA A 466 -4.10 9.75 -6.55
C ALA A 466 -4.85 10.89 -7.25
N TRP A 467 -5.83 11.51 -6.57
CA TRP A 467 -6.66 12.59 -7.11
C TRP A 467 -6.14 13.98 -6.75
N THR A 468 -5.17 14.12 -5.84
CA THR A 468 -4.66 15.43 -5.46
C THR A 468 -4.08 16.28 -6.59
N PRO A 469 -3.46 15.73 -7.65
CA PRO A 469 -3.03 16.54 -8.79
C PRO A 469 -4.18 17.30 -9.46
N ILE A 470 -5.42 16.79 -9.39
CA ILE A 470 -6.59 17.47 -9.95
C ILE A 470 -6.89 18.78 -9.20
N LEU A 471 -6.53 18.89 -7.92
CA LEU A 471 -6.73 20.13 -7.17
C LEU A 471 -5.95 21.30 -7.79
N ARG A 472 -4.87 21.05 -8.53
CA ARG A 472 -4.05 22.10 -9.18
C ARG A 472 -4.69 22.70 -10.43
N ILE A 473 -5.63 21.99 -11.05
CA ILE A 473 -6.37 22.48 -12.22
C ILE A 473 -7.74 23.06 -11.85
N MET A 474 -8.17 22.88 -10.60
CA MET A 474 -9.44 23.41 -10.11
C MET A 474 -9.34 24.91 -9.82
N PRO A 475 -10.43 25.68 -9.99
CA PRO A 475 -10.48 27.07 -9.54
C PRO A 475 -10.21 27.19 -8.04
N THR A 476 -9.53 28.26 -7.62
CA THR A 476 -9.13 28.48 -6.22
C THR A 476 -10.31 28.45 -5.25
N PHE A 477 -11.47 29.02 -5.62
CA PHE A 477 -12.65 28.99 -4.76
C PHE A 477 -13.12 27.55 -4.44
N VAL A 478 -12.91 26.59 -5.37
CA VAL A 478 -13.25 25.17 -5.15
C VAL A 478 -12.26 24.55 -4.17
N THR A 479 -10.96 24.77 -4.38
CA THR A 479 -9.91 24.22 -3.50
C THR A 479 -10.02 24.79 -2.08
N ASP A 480 -10.30 26.08 -1.95
CA ASP A 480 -10.46 26.76 -0.67
C ASP A 480 -11.70 26.27 0.07
N THR A 481 -12.80 26.04 -0.66
CA THR A 481 -14.02 25.45 -0.11
C THR A 481 -13.76 24.03 0.41
N ILE A 482 -13.04 23.20 -0.35
CA ILE A 482 -12.66 21.85 0.08
C ILE A 482 -11.80 21.92 1.34
N GLN A 483 -10.77 22.76 1.37
CA GLN A 483 -9.91 22.93 2.54
C GLN A 483 -10.68 23.39 3.77
N TYR A 484 -11.61 24.33 3.60
CA TYR A 484 -12.49 24.81 4.66
C TYR A 484 -13.40 23.70 5.20
N MET A 485 -14.09 22.97 4.33
CA MET A 485 -14.99 21.87 4.71
C MET A 485 -14.24 20.74 5.44
N LEU A 486 -13.02 20.42 5.01
CA LEU A 486 -12.17 19.42 5.64
C LEU A 486 -11.50 19.93 6.93
N GLY A 487 -11.61 21.22 7.25
CA GLY A 487 -10.92 21.82 8.39
C GLY A 487 -9.40 21.75 8.29
N ALA A 488 -8.85 21.60 7.08
CA ALA A 488 -7.42 21.32 6.85
C ALA A 488 -6.54 22.41 7.47
N ASN A 489 -6.94 23.67 7.35
CA ASN A 489 -6.19 24.82 7.86
C ASN A 489 -6.16 24.95 9.39
N HIS A 490 -6.99 24.19 10.10
CA HIS A 490 -7.03 24.15 11.56
C HIS A 490 -6.51 22.83 12.15
N SER A 491 -6.15 21.86 11.29
CA SER A 491 -5.74 20.52 11.69
C SER A 491 -4.50 20.48 12.61
N MET A 492 -3.67 21.52 12.54
CA MET A 492 -2.42 21.67 13.32
C MET A 492 -2.58 22.45 14.64
N SER A 493 -3.74 23.07 14.87
CA SER A 493 -3.96 23.98 16.02
C SER A 493 -3.79 23.32 17.39
N THR A 494 -4.09 22.02 17.50
CA THR A 494 -3.96 21.24 18.74
C THR A 494 -2.52 20.90 19.10
N ILE A 495 -1.59 20.96 18.14
CA ILE A 495 -0.18 20.60 18.35
C ILE A 495 0.62 21.80 18.88
N VAL A 496 0.21 23.03 18.56
CA VAL A 496 0.90 24.26 19.00
C VAL A 496 0.61 24.59 20.47
N GLN A 497 -0.39 23.97 21.09
CA GLN A 497 -0.80 24.21 22.48
C GLN A 497 -0.23 23.20 23.49
N ALA A 498 0.49 22.17 23.03
CA ALA A 498 1.17 21.16 23.86
C ALA A 498 2.68 21.30 23.71
#